data_AF-A0A0C9SEJ2-F1
#
_entry.id   AF-A0A0C9SEJ2-F1
#
_cell.length_a   1.000
_cell.length_b   1.000
_cell.length_c   1.000
_cell.angle_alpha   90.00
_cell.angle_beta   90.00
_cell.angle_gamma   90.00
#
_symmetry.space_group_name_H-M   'P 1'
#
loop_
_entity.id
_entity.type
_entity.pdbx_description
1 polymer ?
#
loop_
_entity_poly.entity_id
_entity_poly.type
_entity_poly.pdbx_seq_one_letter_code
_entity_poly.pdbx_strand_id
1 'polypeptide(L)'
;VILFGCIFFAFIHPLQGCKRCCGVCTMPGCPKGPPRHGYRHTTFYVPMDNECKKITFPGVCKGKYYTSSDECQSCCPSHLNK
;
A
#
# COMPACT_ATOMS: atom_id res chain seq x y z
N VAL A 1 -42.83 16.45 -11.33
CA VAL A 1 -41.44 16.54 -11.87
C VAL A 1 -40.48 16.35 -10.71
N ILE A 2 -40.18 15.10 -10.35
CA ILE A 2 -39.20 14.79 -9.28
C ILE A 2 -38.43 13.55 -9.75
N LEU A 3 -37.58 13.73 -10.76
CA LEU A 3 -36.80 12.65 -11.40
C LEU A 3 -35.37 13.12 -11.69
N PHE A 4 -34.79 13.95 -10.83
CA PHE A 4 -33.44 14.51 -11.02
C PHE A 4 -32.56 14.47 -9.75
N GLY A 5 -32.85 13.58 -8.80
CA GLY A 5 -32.18 13.58 -7.49
C GLY A 5 -31.18 12.44 -7.22
N CYS A 6 -31.05 11.43 -8.09
CA CYS A 6 -30.38 10.17 -7.71
C CYS A 6 -29.00 9.94 -8.34
N ILE A 7 -28.50 10.83 -9.20
CA ILE A 7 -27.28 10.56 -9.99
C ILE A 7 -26.00 11.05 -9.27
N PHE A 8 -26.10 11.97 -8.31
CA PHE A 8 -24.92 12.58 -7.69
C PHE A 8 -24.30 11.80 -6.51
N PHE A 9 -24.99 10.80 -5.95
CA PHE A 9 -24.45 10.04 -4.81
C PHE A 9 -23.43 8.94 -5.19
N ALA A 10 -23.30 8.60 -6.48
CA ALA A 10 -22.29 7.66 -6.95
C ALA A 10 -20.89 8.30 -7.07
N PHE A 11 -20.80 9.63 -7.20
CA PHE A 11 -19.53 10.33 -7.42
C PHE A 11 -18.78 10.73 -6.13
N ILE A 12 -19.42 10.68 -4.97
CA ILE A 12 -18.81 11.09 -3.69
C ILE A 12 -18.01 9.94 -3.04
N HIS A 13 -18.12 8.72 -3.56
CA HIS A 13 -17.53 7.51 -2.96
C HIS A 13 -16.20 6.99 -3.56
N PRO A 14 -15.21 7.82 -3.95
CA PRO A 14 -13.83 7.32 -3.91
C PRO A 14 -12.98 7.97 -2.81
N LEU A 15 -13.45 9.00 -2.11
CA LEU A 15 -12.63 9.75 -1.14
C LEU A 15 -12.63 9.17 0.29
N GLN A 16 -13.51 8.21 0.60
CA GLN A 16 -13.43 7.40 1.84
C GLN A 16 -12.60 6.12 1.67
N GLY A 17 -11.93 5.96 0.53
CA GLY A 17 -11.55 4.67 -0.05
C GLY A 17 -10.43 3.89 0.63
N CYS A 18 -9.98 4.24 1.84
CA CYS A 18 -9.05 3.36 2.52
C CYS A 18 -8.95 3.55 4.05
N LYS A 19 -9.60 2.65 4.82
CA LYS A 19 -9.58 2.68 6.30
C LYS A 19 -8.45 1.89 6.95
N ARG A 20 -7.93 0.82 6.31
CA ARG A 20 -6.88 -0.07 6.88
C ARG A 20 -5.91 -0.63 5.83
N CYS A 21 -6.40 -1.05 4.66
CA CYS A 21 -5.59 -1.79 3.68
C CYS A 21 -5.20 -0.93 2.47
N CYS A 22 -4.31 0.04 2.70
CA CYS A 22 -3.92 1.03 1.69
C CYS A 22 -2.50 0.86 1.17
N GLY A 23 -1.76 -0.07 1.77
CA GLY A 23 -0.44 -0.43 1.32
C GLY A 23 -0.51 -1.24 0.04
N VAL A 24 0.60 -1.29 -0.69
CA VAL A 24 0.74 -2.21 -1.80
C VAL A 24 1.14 -3.60 -1.28
N CYS A 25 0.46 -4.64 -1.76
CA CYS A 25 0.79 -6.04 -1.50
C CYS A 25 1.83 -6.60 -2.47
N THR A 26 2.30 -5.81 -3.44
CA THR A 26 3.30 -6.23 -4.42
C THR A 26 4.62 -5.55 -4.15
N MET A 27 5.73 -6.25 -4.42
CA MET A 27 7.07 -5.68 -4.36
C MET A 27 7.15 -4.40 -5.21
N PRO A 28 7.42 -3.23 -4.61
CA PRO A 28 7.53 -1.99 -5.38
C PRO A 28 8.79 -1.98 -6.24
N GLY A 29 8.65 -1.42 -7.45
CA GLY A 29 9.79 -1.03 -8.29
C GLY A 29 10.47 0.22 -7.75
N CYS A 30 11.16 0.12 -6.61
CA CYS A 30 11.94 1.23 -6.08
C CYS A 30 13.11 1.55 -7.02
N PRO A 31 13.34 2.83 -7.38
CA PRO A 31 14.48 3.19 -8.23
C PRO A 31 15.78 2.83 -7.51
N LYS A 32 16.53 1.89 -8.07
CA LYS A 32 17.85 1.49 -7.59
C LYS A 32 18.84 2.60 -7.91
N GLY A 33 18.92 3.59 -7.02
CA GLY A 33 19.91 4.65 -7.07
C GLY A 33 20.87 4.54 -5.89
N PRO A 34 22.09 5.09 -5.99
CA PRO A 34 22.97 5.20 -4.83
C PRO A 34 22.25 6.00 -3.72
N PRO A 35 22.43 5.61 -2.44
CA PRO A 35 21.85 6.34 -1.33
C PRO A 35 22.36 7.78 -1.39
N ARG A 36 21.47 8.74 -1.67
CA ARG A 36 21.81 10.15 -1.60
C ARG A 36 21.98 10.53 -0.13
N HIS A 37 23.05 11.25 0.19
CA HIS A 37 23.28 11.74 1.55
C HIS A 37 22.06 12.55 2.04
N GLY A 38 21.56 12.24 3.24
CA GLY A 38 20.40 12.90 3.85
C GLY A 38 19.04 12.20 3.63
N TYR A 39 18.96 11.15 2.82
CA TYR A 39 17.70 10.40 2.65
C TYR A 39 17.54 9.32 3.72
N ARG A 40 16.37 9.29 4.38
CA ARG A 40 16.02 8.24 5.34
C ARG A 40 15.76 6.92 4.61
N HIS A 41 16.23 5.83 5.20
CA HIS A 41 15.89 4.48 4.79
C HIS A 41 14.39 4.26 4.91
N THR A 42 13.77 3.70 3.87
CA THR A 42 12.35 3.33 3.93
C THR A 42 12.25 1.86 4.30
N THR A 43 11.62 1.58 5.43
CA THR A 43 11.36 0.21 5.89
C THR A 43 9.88 -0.09 5.73
N PHE A 44 9.55 -1.22 5.13
CA PHE A 44 8.17 -1.63 4.91
C PHE A 44 8.00 -3.14 4.85
N TYR A 45 6.76 -3.61 4.98
CA TYR A 45 6.37 -5.02 4.90
C TYR A 45 5.60 -5.29 3.61
N VAL A 46 5.97 -6.38 2.92
CA VAL A 46 5.27 -6.90 1.74
C VAL A 46 5.18 -8.42 1.82
N PRO A 47 4.12 -9.02 1.28
CA PRO A 47 4.00 -10.48 1.21
C PRO A 47 4.97 -11.03 0.15
N MET A 48 5.85 -11.93 0.56
CA MET A 48 6.83 -12.64 -0.25
C MET A 48 6.97 -14.08 0.28
N ASP A 49 6.92 -15.07 -0.62
CA ASP A 49 7.06 -16.49 -0.28
C ASP A 49 6.06 -16.95 0.79
N ASN A 50 4.79 -16.57 0.64
CA ASN A 50 3.71 -16.86 1.59
C ASN A 50 3.89 -16.27 3.01
N GLU A 51 4.81 -15.31 3.19
CA GLU A 51 5.02 -14.60 4.46
C GLU A 51 5.18 -13.10 4.27
N CYS A 52 4.81 -12.30 5.27
CA CYS A 52 5.05 -10.85 5.24
C CYS A 52 6.50 -10.55 5.65
N LYS A 53 7.35 -10.20 4.67
CA LYS A 53 8.76 -9.92 4.89
C LYS A 53 9.03 -8.43 5.03
N LYS A 54 9.93 -8.10 5.95
CA LYS A 54 10.43 -6.74 6.16
C LYS A 54 11.51 -6.42 5.13
N ILE A 55 11.34 -5.32 4.41
CA ILE A 55 12.29 -4.83 3.40
C ILE A 55 12.76 -3.44 3.81
N THR A 56 14.08 -3.25 3.82
CA THR A 56 14.70 -1.95 4.06
C THR A 56 15.35 -1.47 2.77
N PHE A 57 14.82 -0.39 2.20
CA PHE A 57 15.38 0.21 1.00
C PHE A 57 16.41 1.29 1.37
N PRO A 58 17.62 1.28 0.77
CA PRO A 58 18.64 2.31 0.98
C PRO A 58 18.30 3.60 0.19
N GLY A 59 17.20 4.22 0.56
CA GLY A 59 16.68 5.45 -0.04
C GLY A 59 15.18 5.64 0.24
N VAL A 60 14.59 6.62 -0.46
CA VAL A 60 13.14 6.84 -0.42
C VAL A 60 12.47 6.03 -1.52
N CYS A 61 11.70 5.01 -1.12
CA CYS A 61 10.78 4.37 -2.03
C CYS A 61 9.42 5.09 -1.95
N LYS A 62 8.94 5.64 -3.07
CA LYS A 62 7.68 6.37 -3.11
C LYS A 62 6.51 5.39 -3.25
N GLY A 63 5.66 5.32 -2.23
CA GLY A 63 4.43 4.55 -2.24
C GLY A 63 3.80 4.49 -0.85
N LYS A 64 2.58 3.97 -0.77
CA LYS A 64 1.98 3.56 0.50
C LYS A 64 2.37 2.10 0.74
N TYR A 65 3.04 1.84 1.85
CA TYR A 65 3.46 0.51 2.25
C TYR A 65 3.02 0.22 3.67
N TYR A 66 2.89 -1.07 3.99
CA TYR A 66 2.60 -1.49 5.36
C TYR A 66 3.83 -1.30 6.23
N THR A 67 3.62 -0.75 7.42
CA THR A 67 4.69 -0.52 8.41
C THR A 67 4.76 -1.65 9.44
N SER A 68 3.76 -2.53 9.47
CA SER A 68 3.69 -3.70 10.34
C SER A 68 3.44 -5.00 9.56
N SER A 69 3.95 -6.10 10.10
CA SER A 69 3.68 -7.46 9.61
C SER A 69 2.19 -7.79 9.70
N ASP A 70 1.54 -7.46 10.83
CA ASP A 70 0.11 -7.71 11.04
C ASP A 70 -0.78 -7.00 10.03
N GLU A 71 -0.42 -5.76 9.65
CA GLU A 71 -1.15 -5.03 8.62
C GLU A 71 -0.98 -5.68 7.25
N CYS A 72 0.24 -6.09 6.91
CA CYS A 72 0.51 -6.84 5.68
C CYS A 72 -0.28 -8.15 5.64
N GLN A 73 -0.32 -8.90 6.75
CA GLN A 73 -1.02 -10.20 6.80
C GLN A 73 -2.53 -10.04 6.72
N SER A 74 -3.08 -9.05 7.43
CA SER A 74 -4.52 -8.76 7.40
C SER A 74 -4.99 -8.25 6.05
N CYS A 75 -4.13 -7.51 5.33
CA CYS A 75 -4.50 -6.83 4.10
C CYS A 75 -4.12 -7.56 2.81
N CYS A 76 -3.17 -8.49 2.87
CA CYS A 76 -2.71 -9.27 1.73
C CYS A 76 -2.93 -10.78 1.87
N PRO A 77 -4.09 -11.28 2.36
CA PRO A 77 -4.31 -12.70 2.60
C PRO A 77 -4.21 -13.53 1.32
N SER A 78 -4.62 -12.97 0.18
CA SER A 78 -4.56 -13.62 -1.14
C SER A 78 -3.14 -13.91 -1.63
N HIS A 79 -2.12 -13.21 -1.09
CA HIS A 79 -0.72 -13.42 -1.42
C HIS A 79 0.00 -14.40 -0.46
N LEU A 80 -0.68 -14.82 0.60
CA LEU A 80 -0.13 -15.70 1.65
C LEU A 80 -0.68 -17.14 1.59
N ASN A 81 -1.78 -17.36 0.85
CA ASN A 81 -2.44 -18.65 0.67
C ASN A 81 -2.39 -19.11 -0.80
N LYS A 82 -1.18 -19.19 -1.38
CA LYS A 82 -0.97 -19.68 -2.74
C LYS A 82 -0.33 -21.07 -2.74
#